data_AF-A0A2H0RM08-F1
#
_entry.id   AF-A0A2H0RM08-F1
#
_cell.length_a   1.000
_cell.length_b   1.000
_cell.length_c   1.000
_cell.angle_alpha   90.00
_cell.angle_beta   90.00
_cell.angle_gamma   90.00
#
_symmetry.space_group_name_H-M   'P 1'
#
loop_
_entity.id
_entity.type
_entity.pdbx_description
1 polymer ?
#
loop_
_entity_poly.entity_id
_entity_poly.type
_entity_poly.pdbx_seq_one_letter_code
_entity_poly.pdbx_strand_id
1 'polypeptide(L)'
;MTTKRDSYFTITSQKLAPTNNWGISQTSTAKVDLTGQFVILPSTMTLTTHAVIGAIIGGATGDPYLAFSLGFGSHFLVDIIPHGDRELYEGHKTKTAQKRAVAFVIMDAITALIVVSLMFAYSPDHTLSFVLAMGIIGSVLPDFINGIYEAWEVQSLEWFNRFHFFFHNLISDRSGDVPLRYGLIGQLVVIVFLQRYF
;
A
#
# COMPACT_ATOMS: atom_id res chain seq x y z
N MET A 1 36.09 -18.13 -30.97
CA MET A 1 34.62 -18.06 -30.85
C MET A 1 34.16 -19.15 -29.90
N THR A 2 33.92 -18.79 -28.64
CA THR A 2 33.48 -19.70 -27.58
C THR A 2 31.95 -19.64 -27.47
N THR A 3 31.29 -20.75 -27.76
CA THR A 3 29.84 -20.90 -27.56
C THR A 3 29.57 -21.23 -26.09
N LYS A 4 29.02 -20.27 -25.35
CA LYS A 4 28.56 -20.45 -23.97
C LYS A 4 27.27 -21.27 -24.02
N ARG A 5 27.32 -22.54 -23.59
CA ARG A 5 26.12 -23.35 -23.34
C ARG A 5 25.56 -22.92 -21.99
N ASP A 6 24.35 -22.40 -21.97
CA ASP A 6 23.61 -22.12 -20.73
C ASP A 6 23.14 -23.44 -20.11
N SER A 7 23.70 -23.75 -18.94
CA SER A 7 23.42 -24.97 -18.18
C SER A 7 22.13 -24.80 -17.37
N TYR A 8 20.98 -25.16 -17.94
CA TYR A 8 19.75 -25.34 -17.16
C TYR A 8 19.74 -26.77 -16.59
N PHE A 9 19.78 -26.91 -15.26
CA PHE A 9 19.51 -28.18 -14.59
C PHE A 9 18.00 -28.36 -14.45
N THR A 10 17.45 -29.43 -15.03
CA THR A 10 16.07 -29.87 -14.80
C THR A 10 16.09 -30.90 -13.67
N ILE A 11 15.64 -30.53 -12.49
CA ILE A 11 15.42 -31.48 -11.39
C ILE A 11 13.98 -31.96 -11.47
N THR A 12 13.77 -33.15 -11.99
CA THR A 12 12.46 -33.80 -12.02
C THR A 12 12.20 -34.47 -10.67
N SER A 13 11.63 -33.75 -9.69
CA SER A 13 11.09 -34.41 -8.49
C SER A 13 9.66 -34.85 -8.77
N GLN A 14 9.45 -36.15 -9.02
CA GLN A 14 8.13 -36.76 -8.91
C GLN A 14 7.72 -36.77 -7.44
N LYS A 15 7.05 -35.73 -6.98
CA LYS A 15 6.25 -35.77 -5.75
C LYS A 15 4.79 -35.84 -6.18
N LEU A 16 4.21 -37.03 -6.07
CA LEU A 16 2.79 -37.28 -6.32
C LEU A 16 1.97 -36.34 -5.43
N ALA A 17 1.26 -35.40 -6.03
CA ALA A 17 0.33 -34.52 -5.32
C ALA A 17 -0.93 -35.31 -4.92
N PRO A 18 -1.50 -35.12 -3.72
CA PRO A 18 -2.81 -35.66 -3.40
C PRO A 18 -3.86 -34.98 -4.30
N THR A 19 -4.63 -35.80 -5.00
CA THR A 19 -5.74 -35.37 -5.86
C THR A 19 -6.84 -34.75 -5.00
N ASN A 20 -7.17 -33.48 -5.20
CA ASN A 20 -8.45 -32.94 -4.79
C ASN A 20 -9.52 -33.29 -5.85
N ASN A 21 -10.77 -33.47 -5.42
CA ASN A 21 -11.89 -34.06 -6.19
C ASN A 21 -12.40 -33.24 -7.39
N TRP A 22 -11.57 -32.38 -7.99
CA TRP A 22 -11.98 -31.49 -9.08
C TRP A 22 -11.16 -31.65 -10.37
N GLY A 23 -10.44 -32.75 -10.57
CA GLY A 23 -10.02 -33.21 -11.91
C GLY A 23 -9.16 -32.24 -12.75
N ILE A 24 -8.56 -31.21 -12.16
CA ILE A 24 -7.66 -30.27 -12.87
C ILE A 24 -6.23 -30.61 -12.47
N SER A 25 -5.46 -31.23 -13.38
CA SER A 25 -4.01 -31.39 -13.19
C SER A 25 -3.33 -30.04 -13.38
N GLN A 26 -3.00 -29.34 -12.29
CA GLN A 26 -2.13 -28.17 -12.35
C GLN A 26 -0.67 -28.62 -12.42
N THR A 27 -0.15 -28.82 -13.63
CA THR A 27 1.31 -28.86 -13.84
C THR A 27 1.82 -27.43 -13.96
N SER A 28 1.92 -26.70 -12.84
CA SER A 28 2.68 -25.45 -12.82
C SER A 28 4.16 -25.79 -12.65
N THR A 29 4.93 -25.75 -13.73
CA THR A 29 6.40 -25.70 -13.63
C THR A 29 6.78 -24.36 -13.01
N ALA A 30 6.91 -24.32 -11.69
CA ALA A 30 7.46 -23.19 -10.98
C ALA A 30 8.96 -23.07 -11.34
N LYS A 31 9.27 -22.20 -12.30
CA LYS A 31 10.63 -21.72 -12.50
C LYS A 31 10.89 -20.69 -11.41
N VAL A 32 11.58 -21.10 -10.35
CA VAL A 32 12.12 -20.18 -9.34
C VAL A 32 13.30 -19.47 -10.00
N ASP A 33 13.08 -18.22 -10.40
CA ASP A 33 14.15 -17.34 -10.87
C ASP A 33 14.99 -16.94 -9.65
N LEU A 34 16.24 -17.41 -9.60
CA LEU A 34 17.20 -17.19 -8.51
C LEU A 34 17.75 -15.76 -8.46
N THR A 35 17.22 -14.84 -9.28
CA THR A 35 17.44 -13.40 -9.03
C THR A 35 16.50 -12.95 -7.94
N GLY A 36 16.98 -12.86 -6.70
CA GLY A 36 16.31 -12.18 -5.59
C GLY A 36 16.09 -10.70 -5.88
N GLN A 37 15.21 -10.40 -6.84
CA GLN A 37 14.69 -9.07 -7.06
C GLN A 37 13.76 -8.80 -5.90
N PHE A 38 14.27 -8.08 -4.90
CA PHE A 38 13.48 -7.37 -3.92
C PHE A 38 12.40 -6.60 -4.67
N VAL A 39 11.18 -7.12 -4.67
CA VAL A 39 10.04 -6.42 -5.20
C VAL A 39 9.39 -5.75 -4.00
N ILE A 40 9.79 -4.50 -3.72
CA ILE A 40 9.02 -3.65 -2.81
C ILE A 40 7.71 -3.39 -3.52
N LEU A 41 6.64 -4.05 -3.07
CA LEU A 41 5.31 -3.97 -3.65
C LEU A 41 4.43 -3.11 -2.77
N PRO A 42 4.46 -1.78 -2.93
CA PRO A 42 3.68 -0.93 -2.05
C PRO A 42 2.19 -1.23 -2.21
N SER A 43 1.58 -1.69 -1.13
CA SER A 43 0.13 -1.61 -0.89
C SER A 43 -0.19 -0.15 -0.61
N THR A 44 -0.85 0.58 -1.49
CA THR A 44 -1.18 1.96 -1.13
C THR A 44 -2.46 2.42 -1.79
N MET A 45 -3.48 2.57 -0.94
CA MET A 45 -4.20 3.84 -0.88
C MET A 45 -3.18 4.95 -0.81
N THR A 46 -3.41 6.02 -1.55
CA THR A 46 -2.45 7.13 -1.64
C THR A 46 -2.13 7.67 -0.23
N LEU A 47 -0.86 7.62 0.16
CA LEU A 47 -0.28 8.14 1.41
C LEU A 47 -0.79 9.56 1.71
N THR A 48 -0.95 10.36 0.65
CA THR A 48 -1.51 11.71 0.75
C THR A 48 -2.92 11.70 1.34
N THR A 49 -3.79 10.78 0.90
CA THR A 49 -5.18 10.68 1.39
C THR A 49 -5.21 10.34 2.88
N HIS A 50 -4.39 9.37 3.32
CA HIS A 50 -4.26 9.03 4.74
C HIS A 50 -3.74 10.19 5.57
N ALA A 51 -2.71 10.88 5.10
CA ALA A 51 -2.17 12.04 5.79
C ALA A 51 -3.22 13.13 5.96
N VAL A 52 -3.98 13.45 4.90
CA VAL A 52 -5.04 14.48 4.95
C VAL A 52 -6.17 14.07 5.89
N ILE A 53 -6.67 12.82 5.81
CA ILE A 53 -7.73 12.32 6.70
C ILE A 53 -7.26 12.33 8.15
N GLY A 54 -6.05 11.87 8.42
CA GLY A 54 -5.44 11.90 9.75
C GLY A 54 -5.34 13.32 10.31
N ALA A 55 -4.95 14.29 9.49
CA ALA A 55 -4.91 15.69 9.90
C ALA A 55 -6.30 16.23 10.28
N ILE A 56 -7.35 15.90 9.52
CA ILE A 56 -8.73 16.32 9.84
C ILE A 56 -9.21 15.72 11.15
N ILE A 57 -8.93 14.43 11.37
CA ILE A 57 -9.24 13.76 12.63
C ILE A 57 -8.51 14.46 13.78
N GLY A 58 -7.25 14.85 13.59
CA GLY A 58 -6.53 15.66 14.57
C GLY A 58 -7.23 16.98 14.87
N GLY A 59 -7.59 17.75 13.84
CA GLY A 59 -8.26 19.03 13.99
C GLY A 59 -9.64 18.92 14.66
N ALA A 60 -10.37 17.83 14.40
CA ALA A 60 -11.70 17.58 14.96
C ALA A 60 -11.69 17.09 16.41
N THR A 61 -10.62 16.41 16.83
CA THR A 61 -10.53 15.81 18.18
C THR A 61 -9.96 16.76 19.21
N GLY A 62 -8.97 17.56 18.85
CA GLY A 62 -8.27 18.46 19.80
C GLY A 62 -7.46 17.75 20.88
N ASP A 63 -7.41 16.40 20.88
CA ASP A 63 -6.64 15.58 21.81
C ASP A 63 -5.68 14.68 21.01
N PRO A 64 -4.37 14.67 21.32
CA PRO A 64 -3.37 13.95 20.54
C PRO A 64 -3.53 12.43 20.58
N TYR A 65 -4.02 11.86 21.68
CA TYR A 65 -4.21 10.42 21.80
C TYR A 65 -5.41 9.95 20.98
N LEU A 66 -6.52 10.70 21.07
CA LEU A 66 -7.69 10.45 20.22
C LEU A 66 -7.37 10.67 18.74
N ALA A 67 -6.62 11.72 18.40
CA ALA A 67 -6.16 11.98 17.05
C ALA A 67 -5.39 10.78 16.48
N PHE A 68 -4.40 10.28 17.22
CA PHE A 68 -3.62 9.12 16.82
C PHE A 68 -4.48 7.86 16.67
N SER A 69 -5.29 7.53 17.67
CA SER A 69 -6.10 6.29 17.66
C SER A 69 -7.16 6.30 16.56
N LEU A 70 -7.86 7.42 16.38
CA LEU A 70 -8.85 7.55 15.31
C LEU A 70 -8.19 7.64 13.94
N GLY A 71 -7.03 8.30 13.82
CA GLY A 71 -6.23 8.30 12.60
C GLY A 71 -5.82 6.88 12.19
N PHE A 72 -5.27 6.10 13.13
CA PHE A 72 -4.90 4.71 12.93
C PHE A 72 -6.08 3.83 12.51
N GLY A 73 -7.24 3.99 13.17
CA GLY A 73 -8.45 3.28 12.77
C GLY A 73 -8.96 3.70 11.39
N SER A 74 -8.88 5.00 11.07
CA SER A 74 -9.37 5.54 9.80
C SER A 74 -8.61 4.99 8.59
N HIS A 75 -7.32 4.69 8.74
CA HIS A 75 -6.51 4.09 7.69
C HIS A 75 -7.19 2.83 7.13
N PHE A 76 -7.48 1.85 7.99
CA PHE A 76 -8.12 0.61 7.58
C PHE A 76 -9.52 0.81 7.00
N LEU A 77 -10.27 1.80 7.48
CA LEU A 77 -11.60 2.10 6.94
C LEU A 77 -11.54 2.69 5.53
N VAL A 78 -10.53 3.51 5.27
CA VAL A 78 -10.30 4.14 3.98
C VAL A 78 -9.80 3.10 2.98
N ASP A 79 -8.88 2.22 3.38
CA ASP A 79 -8.33 1.14 2.55
C ASP A 79 -9.37 0.14 2.04
N ILE A 80 -10.50 -0.01 2.74
CA ILE A 80 -11.62 -0.83 2.27
C ILE A 80 -12.18 -0.32 0.93
N ILE A 81 -12.09 0.98 0.65
CA ILE A 81 -12.64 1.60 -0.55
C ILE A 81 -11.75 1.22 -1.75
N PRO A 82 -12.27 0.59 -2.81
CA PRO A 82 -11.48 0.27 -3.99
C PRO A 82 -10.82 1.51 -4.60
N HIS A 83 -9.51 1.44 -4.84
CA HIS A 83 -8.69 2.58 -5.27
C HIS A 83 -7.69 2.25 -6.38
N GLY A 84 -7.70 1.02 -6.92
CA GLY A 84 -7.02 0.70 -8.16
C GLY A 84 -5.53 0.46 -8.09
N ASP A 85 -5.01 0.21 -6.89
CA ASP A 85 -3.62 -0.18 -6.69
C ASP A 85 -3.39 -1.67 -6.99
N ARG A 86 -4.44 -2.49 -7.13
CA ARG A 86 -4.33 -3.89 -7.56
C ARG A 86 -3.71 -4.03 -8.94
N GLU A 87 -3.92 -3.07 -9.84
CA GLU A 87 -3.25 -3.05 -11.15
C GLU A 87 -1.74 -2.80 -11.03
N LEU A 88 -1.32 -2.02 -10.03
CA LEU A 88 0.10 -1.76 -9.74
C LEU A 88 0.75 -2.99 -9.10
N TYR A 89 -0.01 -3.72 -8.29
CA TYR A 89 0.34 -5.04 -7.79
C TYR A 89 0.30 -6.04 -8.95
N GLU A 90 -0.82 -6.65 -9.33
CA GLU A 90 -0.88 -7.76 -10.30
C GLU A 90 -0.19 -7.53 -11.67
N GLY A 91 -0.04 -6.28 -12.12
CA GLY A 91 0.64 -5.87 -13.35
C GLY A 91 2.19 -5.94 -13.33
N HIS A 92 2.82 -6.23 -12.19
CA HIS A 92 4.29 -6.20 -11.98
C HIS A 92 5.12 -7.27 -12.70
N LYS A 93 4.57 -7.96 -13.71
CA LYS A 93 5.27 -9.03 -14.46
C LYS A 93 6.47 -8.52 -15.28
N THR A 94 6.66 -7.19 -15.39
CA THR A 94 7.75 -6.57 -16.15
C THR A 94 8.49 -5.54 -15.31
N LYS A 95 9.80 -5.40 -15.55
CA LYS A 95 10.64 -4.35 -14.92
C LYS A 95 10.10 -2.94 -15.16
N THR A 96 9.42 -2.71 -16.29
CA THR A 96 8.80 -1.42 -16.61
C THR A 96 7.59 -1.13 -15.73
N ALA A 97 6.76 -2.13 -15.45
CA ALA A 97 5.61 -1.99 -14.56
C ALA A 97 6.06 -1.71 -13.11
N GLN A 98 7.08 -2.42 -12.64
CA GLN A 98 7.69 -2.18 -11.31
C GLN A 98 8.21 -0.74 -11.17
N LYS A 99 8.95 -0.24 -12.17
CA LYS A 99 9.43 1.15 -12.17
C LYS A 99 8.30 2.17 -12.10
N ARG A 100 7.15 1.89 -12.73
CA ARG A 100 5.98 2.76 -12.68
C ARG A 100 5.33 2.77 -11.29
N ALA A 101 5.20 1.60 -10.65
CA ALA A 101 4.67 1.50 -9.30
C ALA A 101 5.56 2.25 -8.29
N VAL A 102 6.89 2.05 -8.36
CA VAL A 102 7.84 2.78 -7.50
C VAL A 102 7.78 4.28 -7.76
N ALA A 103 7.74 4.71 -9.03
CA ALA A 103 7.60 6.13 -9.36
C ALA A 103 6.31 6.72 -8.82
N PHE A 104 5.19 5.99 -8.90
CA PHE A 104 3.89 6.41 -8.36
C PHE A 104 3.99 6.66 -6.85
N VAL A 105 4.52 5.70 -6.10
CA VAL A 105 4.64 5.81 -4.63
C VAL A 105 5.59 6.93 -4.21
N ILE A 106 6.70 7.12 -4.93
CA ILE A 106 7.59 8.26 -4.68
C ILE A 106 6.85 9.59 -4.93
N MET A 107 6.12 9.69 -6.03
CA MET A 107 5.37 10.92 -6.37
C MET A 107 4.27 11.19 -5.35
N ASP A 108 3.57 10.16 -4.89
CA ASP A 108 2.54 10.32 -3.88
C ASP A 108 3.14 10.66 -2.51
N ALA A 109 4.28 10.08 -2.12
CA ALA A 109 4.99 10.46 -0.90
C ALA A 109 5.47 11.93 -0.93
N ILE A 110 5.98 12.41 -2.08
CA ILE A 110 6.33 13.81 -2.27
C ILE A 110 5.07 14.70 -2.16
N THR A 111 3.96 14.27 -2.75
CA THR A 111 2.69 15.00 -2.69
C THR A 111 2.19 15.10 -1.26
N ALA A 112 2.20 14.00 -0.51
CA ALA A 112 1.86 13.95 0.90
C ALA A 112 2.73 14.91 1.71
N LEU A 113 4.05 14.91 1.48
CA LEU A 113 4.98 15.81 2.16
C LEU A 113 4.66 17.29 1.89
N ILE A 114 4.38 17.66 0.63
CA ILE A 114 4.01 19.03 0.25
C ILE A 114 2.70 19.43 0.94
N VAL A 115 1.66 18.59 0.85
CA VAL A 115 0.34 18.86 1.44
C VAL A 115 0.46 19.02 2.95
N VAL A 116 1.11 18.08 3.65
CA VAL A 116 1.33 18.15 5.09
C VAL A 116 2.11 19.42 5.46
N SER A 117 3.19 19.75 4.73
CA SER A 117 3.99 20.95 4.99
C SER A 117 3.15 22.23 4.87
N LEU A 118 2.27 22.31 3.86
CA LEU A 118 1.35 23.43 3.70
C LEU A 118 0.36 23.51 4.87
N MET A 119 -0.21 22.38 5.31
CA MET A 119 -1.14 22.37 6.45
C MET A 119 -0.49 22.92 7.73
N PHE A 120 0.77 22.54 8.00
CA PHE A 120 1.52 23.08 9.14
C PHE A 120 1.88 24.56 8.98
N ALA A 121 2.21 25.01 7.76
CA ALA A 121 2.54 26.41 7.50
C ALA A 121 1.34 27.34 7.72
N TYR A 122 0.12 26.85 7.47
CA TYR A 122 -1.12 27.61 7.66
C TYR A 122 -1.79 27.39 9.02
N SER A 123 -1.28 26.50 9.88
CA SER A 123 -1.81 26.32 11.24
C SER A 123 -1.23 27.39 12.19
N PRO A 124 -2.02 28.36 12.69
CA PRO A 124 -1.51 29.46 13.53
C PRO A 124 -1.24 29.06 14.99
N ASP A 125 -1.72 27.89 15.42
CA ASP A 125 -1.61 27.40 16.81
C ASP A 125 -0.73 26.15 16.89
N HIS A 126 0.36 26.23 17.65
CA HIS A 126 1.31 25.13 17.85
C HIS A 126 0.72 23.92 18.58
N THR A 127 -0.26 24.11 19.48
CA THR A 127 -0.95 23.00 20.14
C THR A 127 -1.80 22.24 19.12
N LEU A 128 -2.51 22.97 18.26
CA LEU A 128 -3.25 22.38 17.15
C LEU A 128 -2.29 21.64 16.20
N SER A 129 -1.12 22.21 15.87
CA SER A 129 -0.11 21.53 15.04
C SER A 129 0.30 20.17 15.61
N PHE A 130 0.51 20.04 16.92
CA PHE A 130 0.88 18.75 17.52
C PHE A 130 -0.24 17.71 17.42
N VAL A 131 -1.50 18.10 17.63
CA VAL A 131 -2.66 17.19 17.50
C VAL A 131 -2.85 16.75 16.04
N LEU A 132 -2.69 17.67 15.08
CA LEU A 132 -2.69 17.35 13.64
C LEU A 132 -1.59 16.33 13.31
N ALA A 133 -0.38 16.53 13.82
CA ALA A 133 0.74 15.61 13.64
C ALA A 133 0.40 14.20 14.14
N MET A 134 -0.21 14.09 15.32
CA MET A 134 -0.58 12.78 15.89
C MET A 134 -1.63 12.06 15.06
N GLY A 135 -2.61 12.78 14.51
CA GLY A 135 -3.58 12.22 13.57
C GLY A 135 -2.95 11.74 12.26
N ILE A 136 -2.06 12.54 11.66
CA ILE A 136 -1.29 12.16 10.46
C ILE A 136 -0.45 10.92 10.72
N ILE A 137 0.33 10.93 11.81
CA ILE A 137 1.19 9.79 12.20
C ILE A 137 0.34 8.54 12.39
N GLY A 138 -0.77 8.64 13.14
CA GLY A 138 -1.69 7.53 13.35
C GLY A 138 -2.19 6.94 12.03
N SER A 139 -2.62 7.78 11.09
CA SER A 139 -3.18 7.32 9.82
C SER A 139 -2.14 6.79 8.82
N VAL A 140 -0.89 7.22 8.89
CA VAL A 140 0.18 6.78 7.97
C VAL A 140 0.96 5.58 8.53
N LEU A 141 0.96 5.40 9.85
CA LEU A 141 1.73 4.34 10.50
C LEU A 141 1.43 2.93 9.98
N PRO A 142 0.18 2.52 9.68
CA PRO A 142 -0.07 1.20 9.12
C PRO A 142 0.67 0.92 7.81
N ASP A 143 0.65 1.85 6.84
CA ASP A 143 1.40 1.72 5.58
C ASP A 143 2.91 1.62 5.84
N PHE A 144 3.41 2.39 6.81
CA PHE A 144 4.82 2.33 7.16
C PHE A 144 5.21 0.97 7.76
N ILE A 145 4.40 0.40 8.66
CA ILE A 145 4.62 -0.94 9.22
C ILE A 145 4.54 -1.98 8.11
N ASN A 146 3.57 -1.87 7.21
CA ASN A 146 3.43 -2.81 6.10
C ASN A 146 4.60 -2.70 5.11
N GLY A 147 5.04 -1.49 4.78
CA GLY A 147 6.21 -1.24 3.94
C GLY A 147 7.51 -1.76 4.56
N ILE A 148 7.68 -1.72 5.89
CA ILE A 148 8.80 -2.39 6.57
C ILE A 148 8.74 -3.90 6.34
N TYR A 149 7.56 -4.50 6.51
CA TYR A 149 7.39 -5.94 6.28
C TYR A 149 7.70 -6.31 4.82
N GLU A 150 7.22 -5.56 3.84
CA GLU A 150 7.48 -5.82 2.42
C GLU A 150 8.95 -5.58 2.04
N ALA A 151 9.62 -4.62 2.67
CA ALA A 151 11.01 -4.31 2.37
C ALA A 151 12.00 -5.27 3.03
N TRP A 152 11.67 -5.89 4.16
CA TRP A 152 12.61 -6.71 4.94
C TRP A 152 12.09 -8.10 5.34
N GLU A 153 10.86 -8.47 4.95
CA GLU A 153 10.19 -9.74 5.22
C GLU A 153 10.26 -10.18 6.70
N VAL A 154 10.13 -9.20 7.61
CA VAL A 154 10.26 -9.45 9.05
C VAL A 154 9.09 -10.32 9.54
N GLN A 155 9.35 -11.59 9.86
CA GLN A 155 8.31 -12.57 10.22
C GLN A 155 7.39 -12.14 11.36
N SER A 156 7.89 -11.34 12.32
CA SER A 156 7.06 -10.83 13.42
C SER A 156 5.97 -9.84 12.99
N LEU A 157 6.05 -9.30 11.78
CA LEU A 157 5.07 -8.37 11.20
C LEU A 157 4.12 -9.04 10.20
N GLU A 158 4.29 -10.33 9.93
CA GLU A 158 3.44 -11.08 8.97
C GLU A 158 1.96 -11.03 9.37
N TRP A 159 1.66 -11.06 10.67
CA TRP A 159 0.28 -10.93 11.15
C TRP A 159 -0.31 -9.56 10.82
N PHE A 160 0.49 -8.50 10.89
CA PHE A 160 0.07 -7.14 10.63
C PHE A 160 -0.17 -6.94 9.14
N ASN A 161 0.73 -7.47 8.31
CA ASN A 161 0.55 -7.52 6.86
C ASN A 161 -0.77 -8.23 6.47
N ARG A 162 -1.03 -9.42 7.02
CA ARG A 162 -2.30 -10.12 6.78
C ARG A 162 -3.52 -9.33 7.24
N PHE A 163 -3.41 -8.64 8.38
CA PHE A 163 -4.48 -7.79 8.90
C PHE A 163 -4.74 -6.58 8.00
N HIS A 164 -3.69 -5.89 7.56
CA HIS A 164 -3.76 -4.78 6.61
C HIS A 164 -4.44 -5.20 5.31
N PHE A 165 -3.95 -6.29 4.68
CA PHE A 165 -4.52 -6.81 3.44
C PHE A 165 -5.95 -7.35 3.60
N PHE A 166 -6.35 -7.82 4.78
CA PHE A 166 -7.73 -8.22 5.03
C PHE A 166 -8.71 -7.04 4.86
N PHE A 167 -8.36 -5.86 5.36
CA PHE A 167 -9.17 -4.65 5.20
C PHE A 167 -9.14 -4.14 3.76
N HIS A 168 -7.94 -4.07 3.18
CA HIS A 168 -7.72 -3.67 1.79
C HIS A 168 -8.55 -4.51 0.79
N ASN A 169 -8.62 -5.83 1.03
CA ASN A 169 -9.28 -6.75 0.12
C ASN A 169 -10.76 -7.00 0.45
N LEU A 170 -11.30 -6.37 1.49
CA LEU A 170 -12.64 -6.66 2.01
C LEU A 170 -13.75 -6.44 0.98
N ILE A 171 -13.61 -5.41 0.13
CA ILE A 171 -14.56 -5.08 -0.94
C ILE A 171 -14.01 -5.40 -2.32
N SER A 172 -12.72 -5.13 -2.57
CA SER A 172 -12.12 -5.27 -3.91
C SER A 172 -12.12 -6.72 -4.41
N ASP A 173 -11.94 -7.72 -3.54
CA ASP A 173 -12.05 -9.14 -3.92
C ASP A 173 -13.49 -9.57 -4.26
N ARG A 174 -14.50 -8.87 -3.75
CA ARG A 174 -15.92 -9.19 -3.99
C ARG A 174 -16.50 -8.44 -5.19
N SER A 175 -16.13 -7.18 -5.37
CA SER A 175 -16.77 -6.27 -6.32
C SER A 175 -15.90 -5.94 -7.53
N GLY A 176 -14.65 -6.43 -7.55
CA GLY A 176 -13.62 -5.98 -8.47
C GLY A 176 -12.99 -4.67 -8.00
N ASP A 177 -11.74 -4.45 -8.41
CA ASP A 177 -11.05 -3.19 -8.16
C ASP A 177 -11.37 -2.17 -9.27
N VAL A 178 -11.25 -0.89 -8.93
CA VAL A 178 -11.43 0.20 -9.90
C VAL A 178 -10.11 0.48 -10.62
N PRO A 179 -10.10 1.00 -11.85
CA PRO A 179 -8.86 1.45 -12.47
C PRO A 179 -8.17 2.56 -11.66
N LEU A 180 -6.83 2.56 -11.57
CA LEU A 180 -6.01 3.51 -10.78
C LEU A 180 -6.39 5.00 -10.98
N ARG A 181 -6.81 5.36 -12.20
CA ARG A 181 -7.29 6.72 -12.53
C ARG A 181 -8.45 7.19 -11.65
N TYR A 182 -9.34 6.29 -11.24
CA TYR A 182 -10.46 6.63 -10.35
C TYR A 182 -10.00 6.84 -8.91
N GLY A 183 -9.00 6.06 -8.46
CA GLY A 183 -8.33 6.31 -7.18
C GLY A 183 -7.68 7.69 -7.13
N LEU A 184 -6.98 8.09 -8.20
CA LEU A 184 -6.37 9.42 -8.32
C LEU A 184 -7.39 10.55 -8.35
N ILE A 185 -8.53 10.35 -9.03
CA ILE A 185 -9.64 11.32 -8.99
C ILE A 185 -10.20 11.41 -7.56
N GLY A 186 -10.36 10.28 -6.87
CA GLY A 186 -10.77 10.23 -5.46
C GLY A 186 -9.83 11.03 -4.56
N GLN A 187 -8.52 10.80 -4.66
CA GLN A 187 -7.49 11.55 -3.95
C GLN A 187 -7.59 13.06 -4.24
N LEU A 188 -7.73 13.45 -5.51
CA LEU A 188 -7.88 14.87 -5.88
C LEU A 188 -9.14 15.49 -5.27
N VAL A 189 -10.28 14.78 -5.34
CA VAL A 189 -11.55 15.24 -4.77
C VAL A 189 -11.41 15.41 -3.25
N VAL A 190 -10.80 14.46 -2.57
CA VAL A 190 -10.50 14.51 -1.14
C VAL A 190 -9.63 15.73 -0.83
N ILE A 191 -8.50 15.91 -1.51
CA ILE A 191 -7.60 17.06 -1.29
C ILE A 191 -8.32 18.39 -1.52
N VAL A 192 -9.03 18.55 -2.64
CA VAL A 192 -9.73 19.80 -3.00
C VAL A 192 -10.88 20.09 -2.05
N PHE A 193 -11.68 19.08 -1.70
CA PHE A 193 -12.76 19.21 -0.74
C PHE A 193 -12.23 19.63 0.63
N LEU A 194 -11.10 19.07 1.04
CA LEU A 194 -10.54 19.25 2.37
C LEU A 194 -9.72 20.54 2.50
N GLN A 195 -9.13 21.04 1.42
CA GLN A 195 -8.60 22.40 1.32
C GLN A 195 -9.63 23.45 1.76
N ARG A 196 -10.93 23.19 1.59
CA ARG A 196 -11.97 24.17 1.95
C ARG A 196 -12.18 24.32 3.46
N TYR A 197 -11.69 23.38 4.26
CA TYR A 197 -11.86 23.34 5.71
C TYR A 197 -10.61 23.78 6.49
N PHE A 198 -9.55 24.18 5.78
CA PHE A 198 -8.32 24.78 6.31
C PHE A 198 -8.09 26.14 5.65
#